data_AF-A0A965G562-F1
#
_entry.id   AF-A0A965G562-F1
#
_cell.length_a   1.000
_cell.length_b   1.000
_cell.length_c   1.000
_cell.angle_alpha   90.00
_cell.angle_beta   90.00
_cell.angle_gamma   90.00
#
_symmetry.space_group_name_H-M   'P 1'
#
loop_
_entity.id
_entity.type
_entity.pdbx_description
1 polymer ?
#
loop_
_entity_poly.entity_id
_entity_poly.type
_entity_poly.pdbx_seq_one_letter_code
_entity_poly.pdbx_strand_id
1 'polypeptide(L)'
;GFSTGDTLGLSSSYSGSITASYNSARGILRLSGTGNAAAWQEVLRAVTFSTTNGSASTRVITTAMGTAAAHNGHAYEFVTNKVSWNAARTNALARVNFGEGGYLASVTSAAEDAVLTRLILEKGADTWLGGSDKDTEGTWKWADGPDRNATFWTGTTTGSASGPYTPPWASGEPNNFNNEDYLVKYYSSTASRGGSAGVGNWNDFPESATPNGYLVEYGASATDGVDFAAARTINVSTNRLADFTTSSTIPYTVNGLTASGAFPTVTLGFAPTPNQTLTVINNTGSGAVSGTFSGQPEGSTITVNYNGDTFTFQVSYTGGTGNDVTLTRIPGPGQIASGQVTTFAGSTS
;
A
#
# COMPACT_ATOMS: atom_id res chain seq x y z
N GLY A 1 0.05 2.25 4.84
CA GLY A 1 -1.09 1.38 4.49
C GLY A 1 -1.53 1.63 3.05
N PHE A 2 -2.52 0.89 2.56
CA PHE A 2 -3.14 1.16 1.24
C PHE A 2 -3.60 2.62 1.14
N SER A 3 -3.38 3.24 -0.01
CA SER A 3 -3.79 4.61 -0.30
C SER A 3 -4.51 4.69 -1.65
N THR A 4 -5.44 5.63 -1.79
CA THR A 4 -6.11 5.89 -3.07
C THR A 4 -5.08 6.14 -4.17
N GLY A 5 -5.24 5.45 -5.31
CA GLY A 5 -4.31 5.47 -6.43
C GLY A 5 -3.30 4.32 -6.44
N ASP A 6 -3.17 3.57 -5.34
CA ASP A 6 -2.40 2.33 -5.33
C ASP A 6 -3.13 1.25 -6.14
N THR A 7 -2.36 0.44 -6.87
CA THR A 7 -2.84 -0.70 -7.65
C THR A 7 -1.91 -1.89 -7.49
N LEU A 8 -2.51 -3.08 -7.48
CA LEU A 8 -1.81 -4.35 -7.57
C LEU A 8 -2.28 -5.07 -8.83
N GLY A 9 -1.38 -5.79 -9.47
CA GLY A 9 -1.68 -6.54 -10.69
C GLY A 9 -0.68 -7.66 -10.93
N LEU A 10 -0.74 -8.25 -12.12
CA LEU A 10 0.28 -9.17 -12.62
C LEU A 10 1.09 -8.48 -13.71
N SER A 11 2.38 -8.83 -13.81
CA SER A 11 3.24 -8.42 -14.92
C SER A 11 2.61 -8.79 -16.26
N SER A 12 2.75 -7.93 -17.28
CA SER A 12 2.30 -8.23 -18.64
C SER A 12 3.02 -9.43 -19.27
N SER A 13 4.17 -9.83 -18.70
CA SER A 13 4.92 -11.02 -19.10
C SER A 13 4.46 -12.32 -18.43
N TYR A 14 3.55 -12.25 -17.46
CA TYR A 14 3.03 -13.45 -16.80
C TYR A 14 2.09 -14.21 -17.74
N SER A 15 2.31 -15.52 -17.87
CA SER A 15 1.56 -16.40 -18.79
C SER A 15 1.03 -17.67 -18.13
N GLY A 16 1.09 -17.76 -16.80
CA GLY A 16 0.58 -18.89 -16.02
C GLY A 16 -0.95 -18.96 -15.92
N SER A 17 -1.46 -20.06 -15.37
CA SER A 17 -2.90 -20.35 -15.27
C SER A 17 -3.64 -19.63 -14.13
N ILE A 18 -2.93 -19.12 -13.13
CA ILE A 18 -3.54 -18.42 -11.99
C ILE A 18 -3.91 -17.00 -12.41
N THR A 19 -5.15 -16.61 -12.16
CA THR A 19 -5.73 -15.32 -12.54
C THR A 19 -5.68 -14.32 -11.39
N ALA A 20 -5.76 -13.03 -11.70
CA ALA A 20 -5.78 -11.96 -10.69
C ALA A 20 -7.00 -11.04 -10.85
N SER A 21 -7.59 -10.63 -9.73
CA SER A 21 -8.67 -9.65 -9.66
C SER A 21 -8.36 -8.61 -8.59
N TYR A 22 -8.19 -7.35 -8.99
CA TYR A 22 -7.89 -6.26 -8.08
C TYR A 22 -9.14 -5.46 -7.71
N ASN A 23 -9.38 -5.29 -6.40
CA ASN A 23 -10.40 -4.40 -5.87
C ASN A 23 -9.75 -3.07 -5.49
N SER A 24 -9.88 -2.06 -6.36
CA SER A 24 -9.29 -0.74 -6.18
C SER A 24 -9.90 0.09 -5.05
N ALA A 25 -11.13 -0.23 -4.61
CA ALA A 25 -11.74 0.43 -3.46
C ALA A 25 -11.16 -0.08 -2.13
N ARG A 26 -10.66 -1.32 -2.11
CA ARG A 26 -10.22 -2.02 -0.88
C ARG A 26 -8.74 -2.36 -0.86
N GLY A 27 -8.00 -2.09 -1.94
CA GLY A 27 -6.57 -2.39 -2.04
C GLY A 27 -6.25 -3.89 -1.96
N ILE A 28 -7.16 -4.76 -2.42
CA ILE A 28 -7.01 -6.22 -2.32
C ILE A 28 -6.83 -6.81 -3.72
N LEU A 29 -5.72 -7.51 -3.95
CA LEU A 29 -5.52 -8.39 -5.09
C LEU A 29 -5.91 -9.82 -4.71
N ARG A 30 -6.85 -10.43 -5.44
CA ARG A 30 -7.19 -11.85 -5.32
C ARG A 30 -6.53 -12.64 -6.43
N LEU A 31 -5.79 -13.67 -6.06
CA LEU A 31 -5.25 -14.66 -6.99
C LEU A 31 -6.11 -15.93 -6.93
N SER A 32 -6.55 -16.43 -8.08
CA SER A 32 -7.48 -17.56 -8.18
C SER A 32 -7.08 -18.50 -9.31
N GLY A 33 -6.99 -19.79 -9.01
CA GLY A 33 -6.69 -20.84 -9.99
C GLY A 33 -6.29 -22.15 -9.32
N THR A 34 -6.06 -23.17 -10.14
CA THR A 34 -5.47 -24.44 -9.70
C THR A 34 -4.02 -24.51 -10.20
N GLY A 35 -3.11 -24.96 -9.33
CA GLY A 35 -1.70 -25.01 -9.64
C GLY A 35 -0.91 -25.73 -8.55
N ASN A 36 0.27 -26.25 -8.92
CA ASN A 36 1.24 -26.77 -7.96
C ASN A 36 2.01 -25.60 -7.30
N ALA A 37 2.90 -25.92 -6.35
CA ALA A 37 3.69 -24.91 -5.65
C ALA A 37 4.49 -24.00 -6.61
N ALA A 38 5.02 -24.55 -7.71
CA ALA A 38 5.78 -23.77 -8.69
C ALA A 38 4.91 -22.74 -9.42
N ALA A 39 3.68 -23.11 -9.83
CA ALA A 39 2.74 -22.18 -10.44
C ALA A 39 2.35 -21.03 -9.48
N TRP A 40 2.13 -21.35 -8.20
CA TRP A 40 1.85 -20.34 -7.17
C TRP A 40 3.07 -19.44 -6.91
N GLN A 41 4.28 -19.97 -6.89
CA GLN A 41 5.50 -19.17 -6.78
C GLN A 41 5.69 -18.24 -7.99
N GLU A 42 5.38 -18.71 -9.20
CA GLU A 42 5.46 -17.93 -10.43
C GLU A 42 4.51 -16.72 -10.38
N VAL A 43 3.22 -16.94 -10.08
CA VAL A 43 2.25 -15.83 -10.01
C VAL A 43 2.57 -14.85 -8.89
N LEU A 44 3.03 -15.33 -7.73
CA LEU A 44 3.42 -14.46 -6.61
C LEU A 44 4.62 -13.59 -6.97
N ARG A 45 5.59 -14.11 -7.75
CA ARG A 45 6.72 -13.34 -8.28
C ARG A 45 6.30 -12.33 -9.35
N ALA A 46 5.21 -12.59 -10.05
CA ALA A 46 4.67 -11.72 -11.07
C ALA A 46 3.80 -10.58 -10.52
N VAL A 47 3.48 -10.56 -9.22
CA VAL A 47 2.68 -9.48 -8.63
C VAL A 47 3.43 -8.16 -8.73
N THR A 48 2.78 -7.18 -9.36
CA THR A 48 3.28 -5.81 -9.49
C THR A 48 2.51 -4.86 -8.59
N PHE A 49 3.19 -3.80 -8.17
CA PHE A 49 2.59 -2.64 -7.50
C PHE A 49 2.84 -1.41 -8.36
N SER A 50 1.82 -0.58 -8.52
CA SER A 50 1.99 0.77 -9.06
C SER A 50 1.11 1.74 -8.30
N THR A 51 1.47 3.01 -8.25
CA THR A 51 0.68 4.02 -7.57
C THR A 51 0.67 5.33 -8.33
N THR A 52 -0.50 5.97 -8.42
CA THR A 52 -0.65 7.36 -8.84
C THR A 52 -0.63 8.32 -7.66
N ASN A 53 -0.51 7.80 -6.43
CA ASN A 53 -0.45 8.58 -5.21
C ASN A 53 0.93 9.25 -5.07
N GLY A 54 0.95 10.58 -4.90
CA GLY A 54 2.19 11.35 -4.77
C GLY A 54 2.90 11.27 -3.41
N SER A 55 2.38 10.49 -2.44
CA SER A 55 2.96 10.38 -1.09
C SER A 55 4.12 9.39 -1.04
N ALA A 56 5.21 9.79 -0.39
CA ALA A 56 6.37 8.93 -0.06
C ALA A 56 6.11 7.91 1.07
N SER A 57 4.86 7.71 1.48
CA SER A 57 4.55 6.82 2.60
C SER A 57 4.88 5.37 2.25
N THR A 58 5.54 4.64 3.15
CA THR A 58 5.83 3.22 2.95
C THR A 58 4.56 2.41 2.75
N ARG A 59 4.59 1.48 1.77
CA ARG A 59 3.53 0.51 1.55
C ARG A 59 4.02 -0.87 2.00
N VAL A 60 3.19 -1.55 2.77
CA VAL A 60 3.42 -2.94 3.15
C VAL A 60 2.41 -3.76 2.38
N ILE A 61 2.88 -4.63 1.49
CA ILE A 61 2.03 -5.61 0.82
C ILE A 61 2.16 -6.90 1.62
N THR A 62 1.05 -7.36 2.15
CA THR A 62 0.95 -8.65 2.81
C THR A 62 0.21 -9.63 1.90
N THR A 63 0.69 -10.86 1.87
CA THR A 63 0.05 -11.97 1.17
C THR A 63 -0.54 -12.91 2.20
N ALA A 64 -1.72 -13.46 1.92
CA ALA A 64 -2.36 -14.47 2.76
C ALA A 64 -2.96 -15.54 1.84
N MET A 65 -3.01 -16.79 2.29
CA MET A 65 -3.66 -17.85 1.54
C MET A 65 -5.17 -17.85 1.80
N GLY A 66 -5.95 -18.22 0.78
CA GLY A 66 -7.41 -18.31 0.87
C GLY A 66 -8.10 -16.94 0.88
N THR A 67 -9.17 -16.81 1.68
CA THR A 67 -9.93 -15.55 1.83
C THR A 67 -9.43 -14.66 2.95
N ALA A 68 -8.34 -15.02 3.60
CA ALA A 68 -7.77 -14.27 4.70
C ALA A 68 -7.03 -13.00 4.21
N ALA A 69 -6.84 -12.03 5.10
CA ALA A 69 -5.81 -11.00 4.97
C ALA A 69 -4.72 -11.27 6.00
N ALA A 70 -3.49 -10.80 5.79
CA ALA A 70 -2.44 -10.93 6.79
C ALA A 70 -1.85 -9.59 7.20
N HIS A 71 -1.36 -9.50 8.43
CA HIS A 71 -0.72 -8.32 9.00
C HIS A 71 0.19 -8.72 10.17
N ASN A 72 1.44 -8.24 10.18
CA ASN A 72 2.40 -8.46 11.28
C ASN A 72 2.53 -9.92 11.74
N GLY A 73 2.52 -10.90 10.82
CA GLY A 73 2.62 -12.32 11.17
C GLY A 73 1.30 -12.95 11.64
N HIS A 74 0.18 -12.22 11.61
CA HIS A 74 -1.15 -12.74 11.87
C HIS A 74 -1.95 -12.87 10.56
N ALA A 75 -2.86 -13.83 10.50
CA ALA A 75 -3.83 -13.98 9.43
C ALA A 75 -5.26 -13.75 9.98
N TYR A 76 -6.11 -13.10 9.20
CA TYR A 76 -7.44 -12.67 9.58
C TYR A 76 -8.45 -13.20 8.56
N GLU A 77 -9.45 -13.94 9.03
CA GLU A 77 -10.52 -14.49 8.22
C GLU A 77 -11.87 -13.93 8.67
N PHE A 78 -12.63 -13.38 7.73
CA PHE A 78 -14.02 -13.06 7.98
C PHE A 78 -14.88 -14.32 7.85
N VAL A 79 -15.66 -14.64 8.88
CA VAL A 79 -16.63 -15.73 8.86
C VAL A 79 -18.06 -15.17 8.81
N THR A 80 -18.77 -15.46 7.72
CA THR A 80 -20.19 -15.11 7.56
C THR A 80 -21.06 -16.12 8.31
N ASN A 81 -21.42 -15.81 9.55
CA ASN A 81 -22.31 -16.62 10.37
C ASN A 81 -22.98 -15.75 11.45
N LYS A 82 -24.32 -15.83 11.55
CA LYS A 82 -25.11 -15.05 12.52
C LYS A 82 -25.25 -15.81 13.83
N VAL A 83 -24.41 -15.47 14.80
CA VAL A 83 -24.37 -16.12 16.11
C VAL A 83 -24.10 -15.10 17.21
N SER A 84 -24.38 -15.47 18.46
CA SER A 84 -24.00 -14.67 19.63
C SER A 84 -22.48 -14.53 19.73
N TRP A 85 -22.00 -13.59 20.53
CA TRP A 85 -20.56 -13.40 20.72
C TRP A 85 -19.89 -14.66 21.31
N ASN A 86 -20.48 -15.29 22.32
CA ASN A 86 -19.91 -16.52 22.90
C ASN A 86 -19.87 -17.69 21.90
N ALA A 87 -20.89 -17.81 21.04
CA ALA A 87 -20.89 -18.81 19.98
C ALA A 87 -19.86 -18.48 18.89
N ALA A 88 -19.68 -17.21 18.52
CA ALA A 88 -18.62 -16.76 17.62
C ALA A 88 -17.24 -17.10 18.19
N ARG A 89 -17.00 -16.81 19.47
CA ARG A 89 -15.77 -17.16 20.20
C ARG A 89 -15.51 -18.66 20.21
N THR A 90 -16.50 -19.46 20.57
CA THR A 90 -16.40 -20.93 20.56
C THR A 90 -16.06 -21.45 19.17
N ASN A 91 -16.72 -20.93 18.13
CA ASN A 91 -16.43 -21.31 16.75
C ASN A 91 -15.03 -20.89 16.32
N ALA A 92 -14.57 -19.69 16.69
CA ALA A 92 -13.22 -19.21 16.39
C ALA A 92 -12.15 -20.10 17.02
N LEU A 93 -12.30 -20.45 18.31
CA LEU A 93 -11.39 -21.33 19.06
C LEU A 93 -11.35 -22.77 18.52
N ALA A 94 -12.42 -23.22 17.86
CA ALA A 94 -12.46 -24.53 17.21
C ALA A 94 -11.81 -24.53 15.82
N ARG A 95 -11.48 -23.36 15.25
CA ARG A 95 -10.84 -23.28 13.94
C ARG A 95 -9.35 -23.50 14.09
N VAL A 96 -8.82 -24.24 13.12
CA VAL A 96 -7.39 -24.34 12.89
C VAL A 96 -7.16 -23.95 11.45
N ASN A 97 -6.31 -22.96 11.23
CA ASN A 97 -5.85 -22.60 9.91
C ASN A 97 -4.34 -22.39 9.95
N PHE A 98 -3.66 -22.87 8.92
CA PHE A 98 -2.19 -22.80 8.84
C PHE A 98 -1.44 -23.45 10.02
N GLY A 99 -2.06 -24.43 10.69
CA GLY A 99 -1.48 -25.09 11.87
C GLY A 99 -1.67 -24.32 13.19
N GLU A 100 -2.25 -23.12 13.13
CA GLU A 100 -2.51 -22.27 14.30
C GLU A 100 -3.99 -22.33 14.71
N GLY A 101 -4.22 -22.29 16.01
CA GLY A 101 -5.56 -22.15 16.58
C GLY A 101 -6.10 -20.74 16.35
N GLY A 102 -7.37 -20.64 15.95
CA GLY A 102 -8.04 -19.36 15.75
C GLY A 102 -8.58 -18.78 17.06
N TYR A 103 -8.81 -17.46 17.06
CA TYR A 103 -9.50 -16.74 18.12
C TYR A 103 -10.22 -15.52 17.54
N LEU A 104 -11.16 -14.90 18.27
CA LEU A 104 -11.77 -13.66 17.79
C LEU A 104 -10.73 -12.54 17.77
N ALA A 105 -10.67 -11.81 16.65
CA ALA A 105 -9.58 -10.90 16.38
C ALA A 105 -9.45 -9.76 17.41
N SER A 106 -8.21 -9.48 17.78
CA SER A 106 -7.78 -8.31 18.55
C SER A 106 -7.49 -7.13 17.61
N VAL A 107 -7.41 -5.92 18.16
CA VAL A 107 -6.94 -4.73 17.44
C VAL A 107 -6.02 -3.92 18.32
N THR A 108 -4.73 -4.00 18.04
CA THR A 108 -3.63 -3.41 18.82
C THR A 108 -2.99 -2.22 18.11
N SER A 109 -3.30 -1.98 16.83
CA SER A 109 -2.76 -0.87 16.06
C SER A 109 -3.71 -0.33 14.99
N ALA A 110 -3.49 0.92 14.57
CA ALA A 110 -4.25 1.52 13.48
C ALA A 110 -4.03 0.83 12.12
N ALA A 111 -2.87 0.21 11.92
CA ALA A 111 -2.55 -0.51 10.70
C ALA A 111 -3.34 -1.83 10.60
N GLU A 112 -3.43 -2.54 11.72
CA GLU A 112 -4.26 -3.73 11.89
C GLU A 112 -5.75 -3.39 11.74
N ASP A 113 -6.22 -2.32 12.40
CA ASP A 113 -7.62 -1.88 12.29
C ASP A 113 -8.04 -1.65 10.84
N ALA A 114 -7.16 -1.02 10.05
CA ALA A 114 -7.38 -0.80 8.62
C ALA A 114 -7.42 -2.11 7.81
N VAL A 115 -6.72 -3.17 8.23
CA VAL A 115 -6.81 -4.50 7.60
C VAL A 115 -8.18 -5.12 7.84
N LEU A 116 -8.64 -5.14 9.09
CA LEU A 116 -9.94 -5.69 9.44
C LEU A 116 -11.08 -4.89 8.80
N THR A 117 -11.01 -3.54 8.79
CA THR A 117 -12.02 -2.68 8.15
C THR A 117 -12.22 -3.05 6.67
N ARG A 118 -11.15 -3.37 5.94
CA ARG A 118 -11.24 -3.76 4.52
C ARG A 118 -11.93 -5.11 4.33
N LEU A 119 -11.66 -6.09 5.20
CA LEU A 119 -12.35 -7.39 5.19
C LEU A 119 -13.85 -7.22 5.49
N ILE A 120 -14.18 -6.42 6.51
CA ILE A 120 -15.55 -6.09 6.90
C ILE A 120 -16.30 -5.42 5.76
N LEU A 121 -15.69 -4.39 5.15
CA LEU A 121 -16.24 -3.70 3.98
C LEU A 121 -16.43 -4.63 2.79
N GLU A 122 -15.56 -5.63 2.65
CA GLU A 122 -15.68 -6.63 1.59
C GLU A 122 -16.93 -7.48 1.70
N LYS A 123 -17.26 -7.89 2.92
CA LYS A 123 -18.40 -8.73 3.22
C LYS A 123 -19.68 -7.93 3.45
N GLY A 124 -19.56 -6.65 3.81
CA GLY A 124 -20.68 -5.73 3.97
C GLY A 124 -21.55 -6.06 5.18
N ALA A 125 -20.92 -6.35 6.32
CA ALA A 125 -21.59 -6.90 7.50
C ALA A 125 -20.98 -6.37 8.80
N ASP A 126 -21.81 -5.99 9.78
CA ASP A 126 -21.31 -5.75 11.14
C ASP A 126 -20.68 -7.02 11.67
N THR A 127 -19.65 -6.85 12.48
CA THR A 127 -18.71 -7.94 12.75
C THR A 127 -18.30 -7.97 14.21
N TRP A 128 -18.44 -9.13 14.85
CA TRP A 128 -17.84 -9.35 16.15
C TRP A 128 -16.31 -9.33 16.10
N LEU A 129 -15.70 -8.72 17.10
CA LEU A 129 -14.28 -8.80 17.43
C LEU A 129 -14.10 -9.40 18.83
N GLY A 130 -12.86 -9.65 19.26
CA GLY A 130 -12.56 -10.35 20.50
C GLY A 130 -12.67 -9.52 21.79
N GLY A 131 -13.15 -8.27 21.72
CA GLY A 131 -13.24 -7.37 22.86
C GLY A 131 -14.52 -7.58 23.68
N SER A 132 -14.40 -7.54 25.00
CA SER A 132 -15.53 -7.57 25.93
C SER A 132 -15.20 -6.92 27.27
N ASP A 133 -16.19 -6.37 27.96
CA ASP A 133 -16.10 -5.93 29.36
C ASP A 133 -17.04 -6.71 30.31
N LYS A 134 -17.63 -7.82 29.84
CA LYS A 134 -18.52 -8.74 30.59
C LYS A 134 -18.13 -9.02 32.04
N ASP A 135 -16.83 -9.17 32.31
CA ASP A 135 -16.29 -9.48 33.63
C ASP A 135 -16.33 -8.29 34.60
N THR A 136 -16.16 -7.07 34.09
CA THR A 136 -16.14 -5.84 34.88
C THR A 136 -16.54 -4.69 33.98
N GLU A 137 -17.78 -4.24 34.16
CA GLU A 137 -18.39 -3.11 33.46
C GLU A 137 -17.43 -1.93 33.28
N GLY A 138 -17.30 -1.46 32.04
CA GLY A 138 -16.42 -0.36 31.67
C GLY A 138 -14.94 -0.73 31.62
N THR A 139 -14.55 -2.00 31.78
CA THR A 139 -13.16 -2.48 31.62
C THR A 139 -13.06 -3.47 30.47
N TRP A 140 -12.78 -2.95 29.28
CA TRP A 140 -12.75 -3.73 28.04
C TRP A 140 -11.42 -4.45 27.83
N LYS A 141 -11.50 -5.76 27.63
CA LYS A 141 -10.35 -6.66 27.46
C LYS A 141 -10.49 -7.54 26.23
N TRP A 142 -9.35 -8.00 25.70
CA TRP A 142 -9.33 -9.06 24.69
C TRP A 142 -9.55 -10.42 25.34
N ALA A 143 -10.45 -11.21 24.76
CA ALA A 143 -10.89 -12.48 25.34
C ALA A 143 -9.91 -13.66 25.16
N ASP A 144 -9.08 -13.61 24.11
CA ASP A 144 -8.23 -14.69 23.62
C ASP A 144 -6.99 -14.15 22.90
N GLY A 145 -6.19 -15.06 22.33
CA GLY A 145 -5.00 -14.71 21.56
C GLY A 145 -3.80 -14.26 22.43
N PRO A 146 -2.74 -13.74 21.81
CA PRO A 146 -1.58 -13.16 22.50
C PRO A 146 -1.94 -12.05 23.48
N ASP A 147 -2.99 -11.29 23.16
CA ASP A 147 -3.43 -10.12 23.93
C ASP A 147 -4.46 -10.47 25.02
N ARG A 148 -4.70 -11.76 25.28
CA ARG A 148 -5.71 -12.21 26.24
C ARG A 148 -5.57 -11.49 27.60
N ASN A 149 -6.69 -10.99 28.10
CA ASN A 149 -6.83 -10.22 29.34
C ASN A 149 -6.15 -8.83 29.33
N ALA A 150 -5.52 -8.41 28.23
CA ALA A 150 -5.03 -7.04 28.12
C ALA A 150 -6.21 -6.09 28.03
N THR A 151 -6.24 -5.09 28.92
CA THR A 151 -7.21 -4.00 28.86
C THR A 151 -6.84 -3.06 27.72
N PHE A 152 -7.80 -2.72 26.85
CA PHE A 152 -7.60 -1.76 25.77
C PHE A 152 -8.42 -0.48 25.95
N TRP A 153 -9.47 -0.50 26.76
CA TRP A 153 -10.29 0.67 27.07
C TRP A 153 -10.84 0.62 28.50
N THR A 154 -10.93 1.78 29.16
CA THR A 154 -11.52 1.93 30.49
C THR A 154 -12.49 3.11 30.52
N GLY A 155 -13.71 2.86 31.00
CA GLY A 155 -14.83 3.82 31.07
C GLY A 155 -15.90 3.57 30.00
N THR A 156 -16.94 4.41 30.03
CA THR A 156 -18.04 4.42 29.05
C THR A 156 -17.74 5.45 27.96
N THR A 157 -18.71 6.27 27.56
CA THR A 157 -18.62 7.32 26.52
C THR A 157 -17.55 8.39 26.78
N THR A 158 -17.07 8.51 28.02
CA THR A 158 -15.99 9.42 28.45
C THR A 158 -14.72 8.68 28.87
N GLY A 159 -14.59 7.41 28.47
CA GLY A 159 -13.45 6.57 28.79
C GLY A 159 -12.15 6.95 28.09
N SER A 160 -11.14 6.12 28.30
CA SER A 160 -9.80 6.34 27.75
C SER A 160 -9.16 5.02 27.32
N ALA A 161 -8.34 5.09 26.28
CA ALA A 161 -7.54 3.97 25.80
C ALA A 161 -6.43 3.64 26.80
N SER A 162 -6.18 2.33 27.00
CA SER A 162 -5.12 1.86 27.92
C SER A 162 -3.76 1.68 27.24
N GLY A 163 -3.66 1.90 25.92
CA GLY A 163 -2.47 1.68 25.11
C GLY A 163 -2.26 2.72 24.01
N PRO A 164 -1.28 2.50 23.10
CA PRO A 164 -0.90 3.46 22.06
C PRO A 164 -1.93 3.57 20.92
N TYR A 165 -2.82 2.59 20.79
CA TYR A 165 -3.92 2.61 19.85
C TYR A 165 -5.17 3.11 20.56
N THR A 166 -5.81 4.14 20.00
CA THR A 166 -7.09 4.65 20.50
C THR A 166 -8.24 3.96 19.76
N PRO A 167 -9.05 3.14 20.45
CA PRO A 167 -10.26 2.55 19.88
C PRO A 167 -11.18 3.58 19.22
N PRO A 168 -11.61 3.39 17.97
CA PRO A 168 -12.50 4.30 17.27
C PRO A 168 -13.96 4.00 17.63
N TRP A 169 -14.31 4.10 18.92
CA TRP A 169 -15.70 4.02 19.37
C TRP A 169 -16.58 5.01 18.60
N ALA A 170 -17.78 4.58 18.22
CA ALA A 170 -18.75 5.48 17.63
C ALA A 170 -19.14 6.57 18.63
N SER A 171 -19.65 7.70 18.11
CA SER A 171 -20.04 8.82 18.95
C SER A 171 -21.10 8.39 19.96
N GLY A 172 -20.76 8.45 21.25
CA GLY A 172 -21.65 8.03 22.32
C GLY A 172 -21.46 6.58 22.75
N GLU A 173 -20.41 5.88 22.30
CA GLU A 173 -20.06 4.51 22.71
C GLU A 173 -18.72 4.47 23.48
N PRO A 174 -18.45 3.42 24.29
CA PRO A 174 -19.41 2.39 24.70
C PRO A 174 -20.38 2.94 25.74
N ASN A 175 -21.66 2.56 25.67
CA ASN A 175 -22.72 3.15 26.49
C ASN A 175 -23.42 2.16 27.44
N ASN A 176 -23.15 0.87 27.28
CA ASN A 176 -23.71 -0.23 28.03
C ASN A 176 -25.26 -0.30 28.02
N PHE A 177 -25.89 0.00 26.88
CA PHE A 177 -27.34 0.15 26.79
C PHE A 177 -28.05 -1.21 26.82
N ASN A 178 -28.63 -1.56 27.97
CA ASN A 178 -29.18 -2.89 28.27
C ASN A 178 -28.10 -3.97 28.46
N ASN A 179 -27.01 -3.64 29.15
CA ASN A 179 -25.96 -4.61 29.49
C ASN A 179 -25.26 -5.14 28.23
N GLU A 180 -24.67 -4.22 27.47
CA GLU A 180 -23.95 -4.47 26.22
C GLU A 180 -22.47 -4.69 26.53
N ASP A 181 -22.05 -5.94 26.47
CA ASP A 181 -20.73 -6.34 26.98
C ASP A 181 -19.71 -6.71 25.88
N TYR A 182 -20.09 -6.62 24.59
CA TYR A 182 -19.34 -7.26 23.49
C TYR A 182 -19.07 -6.35 22.30
N LEU A 183 -17.82 -6.37 21.82
CA LEU A 183 -17.33 -5.47 20.79
C LEU A 183 -17.79 -5.87 19.39
N VAL A 184 -18.55 -4.99 18.75
CA VAL A 184 -18.87 -5.04 17.33
C VAL A 184 -18.17 -3.91 16.56
N LYS A 185 -17.79 -4.17 15.32
CA LYS A 185 -17.26 -3.18 14.39
C LYS A 185 -18.18 -3.00 13.19
N TYR A 186 -18.47 -1.74 12.85
CA TYR A 186 -19.45 -1.38 11.82
C TYR A 186 -18.89 -1.43 10.40
N TYR A 187 -19.69 -1.97 9.47
CA TYR A 187 -19.34 -1.99 8.03
C TYR A 187 -19.82 -0.77 7.24
N SER A 188 -20.84 -0.06 7.71
CA SER A 188 -21.50 1.03 7.00
C SER A 188 -21.78 2.21 7.91
N SER A 189 -21.75 3.41 7.36
CA SER A 189 -22.30 4.60 8.01
C SER A 189 -23.80 4.71 7.72
N THR A 190 -24.65 4.39 8.69
CA THR A 190 -26.09 4.65 8.61
C THR A 190 -26.56 5.45 9.81
N ALA A 191 -27.17 6.60 9.55
CA ALA A 191 -27.73 7.50 10.56
C ALA A 191 -28.82 6.84 11.45
N SER A 192 -29.35 5.69 11.04
CA SER A 192 -30.33 4.90 11.78
C SER A 192 -29.75 4.11 12.95
N ARG A 193 -28.42 4.15 13.18
CA ARG A 193 -27.75 3.39 14.26
C ARG A 193 -27.55 4.16 15.57
N GLY A 194 -28.07 5.38 15.68
CA GLY A 194 -27.83 6.25 16.84
C GLY A 194 -26.40 6.79 16.83
N GLY A 195 -26.27 8.12 16.74
CA GLY A 195 -24.95 8.76 16.63
C GLY A 195 -24.31 8.66 15.24
N SER A 196 -23.21 9.39 15.05
CA SER A 196 -22.42 9.39 13.82
C SER A 196 -21.60 8.10 13.70
N ALA A 197 -22.29 6.97 13.48
CA ALA A 197 -21.65 5.69 13.16
C ALA A 197 -20.91 5.81 11.82
N GLY A 198 -19.57 5.79 11.88
CA GLY A 198 -18.69 5.71 10.72
C GLY A 198 -18.35 4.25 10.38
N VAL A 199 -18.00 4.01 9.12
CA VAL A 199 -17.38 2.73 8.73
C VAL A 199 -16.13 2.49 9.57
N GLY A 200 -16.01 1.29 10.14
CA GLY A 200 -14.88 0.92 10.98
C GLY A 200 -14.97 1.37 12.43
N ASN A 201 -15.98 2.17 12.81
CA ASN A 201 -16.20 2.53 14.21
C ASN A 201 -16.68 1.32 15.01
N TRP A 202 -16.40 1.36 16.31
CA TRP A 202 -16.73 0.31 17.27
C TRP A 202 -18.02 0.64 18.01
N ASN A 203 -18.75 -0.40 18.40
CA ASN A 203 -19.87 -0.31 19.33
C ASN A 203 -19.86 -1.53 20.28
N ASP A 204 -20.50 -1.40 21.43
CA ASP A 204 -20.85 -2.47 22.33
C ASP A 204 -22.27 -2.98 22.02
N PHE A 205 -22.44 -4.30 21.91
CA PHE A 205 -23.73 -4.96 21.71
C PHE A 205 -23.97 -5.99 22.83
N PRO A 206 -25.24 -6.37 23.10
CA PRO A 206 -25.57 -7.36 24.12
C PRO A 206 -25.29 -8.78 23.61
N GLU A 207 -25.18 -9.76 24.52
CA GLU A 207 -24.96 -11.18 24.16
C GLU A 207 -26.01 -11.69 23.16
N SER A 208 -27.25 -11.22 23.26
CA SER A 208 -28.35 -11.65 22.39
C SER A 208 -28.24 -11.14 20.96
N ALA A 209 -27.34 -10.20 20.67
CA ALA A 209 -27.14 -9.71 19.30
C ALA A 209 -26.51 -10.78 18.41
N THR A 210 -26.85 -10.74 17.11
CA THR A 210 -26.32 -11.66 16.11
C THR A 210 -25.97 -10.89 14.82
N PRO A 211 -24.88 -10.10 14.82
CA PRO A 211 -24.37 -9.49 13.61
C PRO A 211 -24.04 -10.53 12.52
N ASN A 212 -23.82 -10.06 11.30
CA ASN A 212 -23.75 -10.91 10.11
C ASN A 212 -22.43 -11.69 9.97
N GLY A 213 -21.49 -11.52 10.90
CA GLY A 213 -20.27 -12.31 10.95
C GLY A 213 -19.36 -11.95 12.12
N TYR A 214 -18.19 -12.58 12.12
CA TYR A 214 -17.11 -12.34 13.07
C TYR A 214 -15.76 -12.49 12.38
N LEU A 215 -14.73 -11.82 12.91
CA LEU A 215 -13.35 -11.95 12.42
C LEU A 215 -12.57 -12.91 13.31
N VAL A 216 -11.96 -13.90 12.67
CA VAL A 216 -11.04 -14.84 13.30
C VAL A 216 -9.62 -14.43 12.97
N GLU A 217 -8.79 -14.33 13.99
CA GLU A 217 -7.36 -14.13 13.89
C GLU A 217 -6.63 -15.44 14.18
N TYR A 218 -5.54 -15.65 13.45
CA TYR A 218 -4.63 -16.79 13.59
C TYR A 218 -3.20 -16.24 13.70
N GLY A 219 -2.38 -16.89 14.52
CA GLY A 219 -0.99 -16.52 14.74
C GLY A 219 -0.78 -15.96 16.14
N ALA A 220 0.18 -16.52 16.86
CA ALA A 220 0.49 -16.15 18.24
C ALA A 220 1.83 -16.73 18.72
N SER A 221 2.31 -17.79 18.08
CA SER A 221 3.55 -18.44 18.49
C SER A 221 4.75 -17.75 17.86
N ALA A 222 5.42 -16.90 18.65
CA ALA A 222 6.74 -16.34 18.36
C ALA A 222 7.86 -17.40 18.16
N THR A 223 7.52 -18.68 18.00
CA THR A 223 8.44 -19.82 18.09
C THR A 223 8.50 -20.70 16.85
N ASP A 224 7.58 -20.62 15.88
CA ASP A 224 7.53 -21.63 14.80
C ASP A 224 7.87 -21.15 13.38
N GLY A 225 8.33 -19.89 13.22
CA GLY A 225 8.97 -19.45 11.96
C GLY A 225 8.12 -19.56 10.69
N VAL A 226 6.81 -19.84 10.82
CA VAL A 226 5.86 -19.80 9.71
C VAL A 226 5.51 -18.33 9.50
N ASP A 227 6.12 -17.73 8.48
CA ASP A 227 5.78 -16.38 8.06
C ASP A 227 4.42 -16.42 7.36
N PHE A 228 3.34 -16.25 8.13
CA PHE A 228 1.94 -16.28 7.67
C PHE A 228 1.60 -15.16 6.67
N ALA A 229 2.54 -14.24 6.48
CA ALA A 229 2.52 -13.25 5.42
C ALA A 229 3.92 -13.13 4.85
N ALA A 230 4.14 -13.42 3.57
CA ALA A 230 5.29 -12.81 2.92
C ALA A 230 4.98 -11.31 2.84
N ALA A 231 5.51 -10.54 3.79
CA ALA A 231 5.39 -9.09 3.82
C ALA A 231 6.52 -8.51 2.96
N ARG A 232 6.14 -7.86 1.86
CA ARG A 232 7.10 -7.08 1.07
C ARG A 232 6.90 -5.61 1.40
N THR A 233 7.88 -5.03 2.07
CA THR A 233 7.95 -3.59 2.25
C THR A 233 8.35 -2.96 0.92
N ILE A 234 7.46 -2.14 0.37
CA ILE A 234 7.76 -1.27 -0.75
C ILE A 234 8.01 0.13 -0.19
N ASN A 235 9.27 0.53 -0.23
CA ASN A 235 9.62 1.92 -0.05
C ASN A 235 9.15 2.67 -1.30
N VAL A 236 8.01 3.36 -1.18
CA VAL A 236 7.54 4.26 -2.22
C VAL A 236 8.39 5.51 -2.12
N SER A 237 9.45 5.56 -2.93
CA SER A 237 10.25 6.76 -3.05
C SER A 237 9.57 7.74 -4.00
N THR A 238 9.55 9.01 -3.64
CA THR A 238 9.23 10.09 -4.58
C THR A 238 10.35 10.32 -5.60
N ASN A 239 11.50 9.63 -5.49
CA ASN A 239 12.44 9.49 -6.60
C ASN A 239 11.80 8.63 -7.69
N ARG A 240 11.01 9.29 -8.52
CA ARG A 240 10.65 8.80 -9.86
C ARG A 240 11.95 8.42 -10.56
N LEU A 241 12.15 7.15 -10.90
CA LEU A 241 13.34 6.68 -11.61
C LEU A 241 13.12 6.82 -13.12
N ALA A 242 13.95 7.58 -13.80
CA ALA A 242 14.03 7.68 -15.25
C ALA A 242 15.17 6.79 -15.73
N ASP A 243 14.86 5.51 -15.98
CA ASP A 243 15.85 4.52 -16.39
C ASP A 243 15.97 4.43 -17.91
N PHE A 244 17.13 4.83 -18.44
CA PHE A 244 17.41 4.84 -19.88
C PHE A 244 18.25 3.63 -20.27
N THR A 245 17.59 2.52 -20.63
CA THR A 245 18.28 1.32 -21.14
C THR A 245 18.94 1.55 -22.51
N THR A 246 18.35 2.44 -23.32
CA THR A 246 18.85 2.87 -24.64
C THR A 246 18.56 4.36 -24.85
N SER A 247 19.18 4.97 -25.86
CA SER A 247 18.95 6.39 -26.18
C SER A 247 17.53 6.71 -26.68
N SER A 248 16.75 5.71 -27.04
CA SER A 248 15.36 5.84 -27.47
C SER A 248 14.35 5.51 -26.38
N THR A 249 14.82 5.15 -25.17
CA THR A 249 13.92 4.87 -24.04
C THR A 249 13.22 6.16 -23.61
N ILE A 250 11.89 6.09 -23.42
CA ILE A 250 11.08 7.19 -22.88
C ILE A 250 10.47 6.70 -21.57
N PRO A 251 11.01 7.11 -20.40
CA PRO A 251 10.56 6.60 -19.10
C PRO A 251 9.12 6.95 -18.75
N TYR A 252 8.63 8.12 -19.19
CA TYR A 252 7.28 8.59 -18.88
C TYR A 252 6.60 9.16 -20.11
N THR A 253 5.31 8.83 -20.31
CA THR A 253 4.44 9.45 -21.30
C THR A 253 3.17 9.94 -20.62
N VAL A 254 2.80 11.20 -20.81
CA VAL A 254 1.64 11.84 -20.17
C VAL A 254 0.89 12.73 -21.17
N ASN A 255 -0.41 12.95 -20.97
CA ASN A 255 -1.22 13.87 -21.77
C ASN A 255 -1.44 15.17 -21.00
N GLY A 256 -0.57 16.16 -21.24
CA GLY A 256 -0.48 17.39 -20.46
C GLY A 256 0.42 17.22 -19.23
N LEU A 257 1.24 18.24 -18.93
CA LEU A 257 2.15 18.22 -17.79
C LEU A 257 2.18 19.56 -17.04
N THR A 258 1.99 19.47 -15.71
CA THR A 258 2.38 20.50 -14.75
C THR A 258 3.51 19.95 -13.88
N ALA A 259 4.75 20.35 -14.17
CA ALA A 259 5.94 19.97 -13.43
C ALA A 259 5.88 20.51 -11.99
N SER A 260 6.06 19.61 -11.02
CA SER A 260 6.06 19.91 -9.59
C SER A 260 6.78 18.79 -8.84
N GLY A 261 7.23 19.07 -7.62
CA GLY A 261 7.98 18.10 -6.80
C GLY A 261 9.42 17.89 -7.29
N ALA A 262 10.09 16.84 -6.82
CA ALA A 262 11.47 16.54 -7.20
C ALA A 262 11.57 16.06 -8.67
N PHE A 263 12.69 16.39 -9.32
CA PHE A 263 13.00 15.87 -10.65
C PHE A 263 13.29 14.36 -10.59
N PRO A 264 12.91 13.56 -11.61
CA PRO A 264 13.22 12.14 -11.63
C PRO A 264 14.73 11.85 -11.46
N THR A 265 15.08 10.87 -10.64
CA THR A 265 16.45 10.33 -10.60
C THR A 265 16.72 9.63 -11.92
N VAL A 266 17.84 9.94 -12.57
CA VAL A 266 18.17 9.39 -13.90
C VAL A 266 19.22 8.28 -13.75
N THR A 267 18.99 7.16 -14.43
CA THR A 267 19.99 6.08 -14.60
C THR A 267 20.21 5.83 -16.08
N LEU A 268 21.43 5.40 -16.41
CA LEU A 268 21.86 5.14 -17.79
C LEU A 268 22.27 3.67 -17.93
N GLY A 269 21.83 3.04 -19.01
CA GLY A 269 22.28 1.72 -19.46
C GLY A 269 23.35 1.76 -20.54
N PHE A 270 23.73 2.97 -20.99
CA PHE A 270 24.69 3.22 -22.06
C PHE A 270 25.43 4.54 -21.82
N ALA A 271 26.58 4.75 -22.48
CA ALA A 271 27.30 6.01 -22.47
C ALA A 271 26.73 6.97 -23.54
N PRO A 272 26.08 8.09 -23.16
CA PRO A 272 25.50 9.00 -24.14
C PRO A 272 26.56 9.80 -24.91
N THR A 273 26.33 10.06 -26.20
CA THR A 273 27.24 10.84 -27.06
C THR A 273 27.06 12.35 -26.86
N PRO A 274 28.08 13.21 -27.16
CA PRO A 274 27.95 14.65 -26.96
C PRO A 274 26.75 15.23 -27.72
N ASN A 275 25.97 16.09 -27.07
CA ASN A 275 24.71 16.67 -27.55
C ASN A 275 23.57 15.66 -27.77
N GLN A 276 23.69 14.42 -27.31
CA GLN A 276 22.59 13.48 -27.34
C GLN A 276 21.47 13.94 -26.40
N THR A 277 20.25 14.02 -26.94
CA THR A 277 19.05 14.36 -26.17
C THR A 277 18.31 13.09 -25.77
N LEU A 278 17.93 13.02 -24.50
CA LEU A 278 17.12 11.95 -23.92
C LEU A 278 15.78 12.53 -23.46
N THR A 279 14.67 11.95 -23.91
CA THR A 279 13.33 12.38 -23.48
C THR A 279 12.96 11.68 -22.19
N VAL A 280 12.91 12.43 -21.08
CA VAL A 280 12.52 11.92 -19.76
C VAL A 280 11.01 11.77 -19.69
N ILE A 281 10.28 12.78 -20.16
CA ILE A 281 8.82 12.79 -20.18
C ILE A 281 8.35 13.25 -21.56
N ASN A 282 7.66 12.37 -22.27
CA ASN A 282 6.92 12.69 -23.49
C ASN A 282 5.54 13.23 -23.13
N ASN A 283 5.29 14.50 -23.42
CA ASN A 283 4.03 15.18 -23.18
C ASN A 283 3.20 15.22 -24.47
N THR A 284 2.26 14.30 -24.59
CA THR A 284 1.39 14.18 -25.78
C THR A 284 0.26 15.22 -25.81
N GLY A 285 0.11 16.04 -24.77
CA GLY A 285 -0.86 17.12 -24.76
C GLY A 285 -0.39 18.27 -25.65
N SER A 286 -1.29 19.10 -26.16
CA SER A 286 -0.93 20.23 -27.02
C SER A 286 -0.34 21.43 -26.28
N GLY A 287 -0.44 21.45 -24.95
CA GLY A 287 0.06 22.55 -24.11
C GLY A 287 1.55 22.39 -23.78
N ALA A 288 2.21 23.54 -23.57
CA ALA A 288 3.56 23.59 -23.00
C ALA A 288 3.58 22.93 -21.60
N VAL A 289 4.75 22.43 -21.18
CA VAL A 289 4.92 22.05 -19.77
C VAL A 289 4.77 23.28 -18.90
N SER A 290 3.84 23.23 -17.97
CA SER A 290 3.63 24.27 -16.96
C SER A 290 4.37 23.92 -15.67
N GLY A 291 4.69 24.91 -14.82
CA GLY A 291 5.39 24.65 -13.55
C GLY A 291 6.88 24.30 -13.69
N THR A 292 7.50 23.82 -12.62
CA THR A 292 8.93 23.51 -12.57
C THR A 292 9.21 22.46 -11.49
N PHE A 293 10.07 21.48 -11.79
CA PHE A 293 10.57 20.55 -10.76
C PHE A 293 11.52 21.28 -9.80
N SER A 294 11.41 20.97 -8.51
CA SER A 294 12.21 21.56 -7.45
C SER A 294 13.71 21.41 -7.73
N GLY A 295 14.43 22.53 -7.72
CA GLY A 295 15.87 22.58 -7.99
C GLY A 295 16.27 22.38 -9.46
N GLN A 296 15.33 22.19 -10.38
CA GLN A 296 15.60 21.94 -11.80
C GLN A 296 14.82 22.90 -12.72
N PRO A 297 15.11 24.22 -12.71
CA PRO A 297 14.54 25.16 -13.69
C PRO A 297 15.01 24.89 -15.12
N GLU A 298 14.36 25.49 -16.11
CA GLU A 298 14.80 25.44 -17.52
C GLU A 298 16.28 25.81 -17.64
N GLY A 299 17.05 25.01 -18.39
CA GLY A 299 18.46 25.23 -18.63
C GLY A 299 19.39 24.84 -17.47
N SER A 300 18.85 24.41 -16.32
CA SER A 300 19.66 23.85 -15.23
C SER A 300 20.38 22.57 -15.65
N THR A 301 21.35 22.13 -14.84
CA THR A 301 22.13 20.93 -15.14
C THR A 301 22.00 19.86 -14.07
N ILE A 302 22.04 18.61 -14.51
CA ILE A 302 22.17 17.43 -13.65
C ILE A 302 23.41 16.63 -14.05
N THR A 303 23.94 15.86 -13.09
CA THR A 303 25.02 14.91 -13.35
C THR A 303 24.54 13.49 -13.12
N VAL A 304 24.94 12.58 -14.01
CA VAL A 304 24.56 11.17 -13.97
C VAL A 304 25.82 10.32 -14.19
N ASN A 305 26.04 9.32 -13.35
CA ASN A 305 27.20 8.44 -13.45
C ASN A 305 26.84 7.16 -14.21
N TYR A 306 27.73 6.71 -15.10
CA TYR A 306 27.63 5.41 -15.77
C TYR A 306 29.02 4.81 -15.97
N ASN A 307 29.21 3.56 -15.53
CA ASN A 307 30.50 2.83 -15.61
C ASN A 307 31.71 3.61 -15.06
N GLY A 308 31.51 4.46 -14.05
CA GLY A 308 32.57 5.27 -13.45
C GLY A 308 32.78 6.65 -14.10
N ASP A 309 32.17 6.92 -15.25
CA ASP A 309 32.19 8.23 -15.90
C ASP A 309 31.00 9.10 -15.44
N THR A 310 31.24 10.40 -15.30
CA THR A 310 30.21 11.40 -14.99
C THR A 310 29.78 12.15 -16.25
N PHE A 311 28.47 12.15 -16.50
CA PHE A 311 27.84 12.84 -17.63
C PHE A 311 27.01 14.02 -17.12
N THR A 312 27.24 15.20 -17.68
CA THR A 312 26.44 16.39 -17.38
C THR A 312 25.37 16.59 -18.46
N PHE A 313 24.14 16.85 -18.04
CA PHE A 313 23.00 17.13 -18.93
C PHE A 313 22.38 18.47 -18.61
N GLN A 314 21.90 19.17 -19.63
CA GLN A 314 21.01 20.31 -19.49
C GLN A 314 19.56 19.86 -19.53
N VAL A 315 18.76 20.32 -18.57
CA VAL A 315 17.31 20.11 -18.50
C VAL A 315 16.59 21.10 -19.40
N SER A 316 15.62 20.62 -20.18
CA SER A 316 14.69 21.47 -20.93
C SER A 316 13.26 20.97 -20.85
N TYR A 317 12.31 21.89 -20.69
CA TYR A 317 10.86 21.71 -20.66
C TYR A 317 10.19 22.01 -22.03
N THR A 318 10.99 22.41 -23.02
CA THR A 318 10.55 22.70 -24.39
C THR A 318 11.24 21.81 -25.42
N GLY A 319 11.85 20.70 -24.98
CA GLY A 319 12.55 19.76 -25.84
C GLY A 319 11.60 18.83 -26.61
N GLY A 320 12.19 17.89 -27.37
CA GLY A 320 11.44 16.86 -28.11
C GLY A 320 10.49 17.48 -29.13
N THR A 321 9.18 17.31 -28.97
CA THR A 321 8.15 17.93 -29.84
C THR A 321 7.88 19.41 -29.57
N GLY A 322 8.65 20.04 -28.67
CA GLY A 322 8.50 21.46 -28.29
C GLY A 322 7.86 21.66 -26.93
N ASN A 323 7.47 20.57 -26.26
CA ASN A 323 6.75 20.57 -24.98
C ASN A 323 7.08 19.33 -24.13
N ASP A 324 8.20 18.67 -24.38
CA ASP A 324 8.68 17.52 -23.61
C ASP A 324 9.71 17.93 -22.56
N VAL A 325 9.85 17.11 -21.52
CA VAL A 325 10.97 17.22 -20.58
C VAL A 325 12.13 16.38 -21.10
N THR A 326 13.23 17.03 -21.45
CA THR A 326 14.41 16.40 -22.07
C THR A 326 15.70 16.74 -21.32
N LEU A 327 16.71 15.89 -21.55
CA LEU A 327 18.07 16.03 -21.06
C LEU A 327 19.02 16.01 -22.25
N THR A 328 19.71 17.12 -22.50
CA THR A 328 20.72 17.19 -23.57
C THR A 328 22.12 17.09 -22.98
N ARG A 329 22.89 16.09 -23.39
CA ARG A 329 24.25 15.87 -22.87
C ARG A 329 25.16 17.04 -23.24
N ILE A 330 25.73 17.70 -22.25
CA ILE A 330 26.74 18.74 -22.43
C ILE A 330 28.09 18.05 -22.73
N PRO A 331 28.79 18.43 -23.82
CA PRO A 331 30.13 17.92 -24.12
C PRO A 331 31.13 18.25 -23.01
N GLY A 332 31.99 17.28 -22.66
CA GLY A 332 33.10 17.52 -21.73
C GLY A 332 34.27 18.28 -22.40
N PRO A 333 35.22 18.82 -21.62
CA PRO A 333 36.42 19.44 -22.16
C PRO A 333 37.14 18.49 -23.14
N GLY A 334 37.39 18.95 -24.38
CA GLY A 334 38.07 18.18 -25.42
C GLY A 334 37.16 17.27 -26.27
N GLN A 335 35.85 17.21 -26.01
CA GLN A 335 34.90 16.50 -26.86
C GLN A 335 34.24 17.47 -27.85
N ILE A 336 34.63 17.38 -29.12
CA ILE A 336 34.02 18.16 -30.20
C ILE A 336 32.63 17.60 -30.56
N ALA A 337 31.68 18.50 -30.77
CA ALA A 337 30.36 18.14 -31.30
C ALA A 337 30.51 17.53 -32.70
N SER A 338 29.71 16.48 -33.00
CA SER A 338 29.64 15.94 -34.36
C SER A 338 29.26 17.06 -35.34
N GLY A 339 30.18 17.42 -36.23
CA GLY A 339 30.00 18.46 -37.26
C GLY A 339 30.89 19.71 -37.14
N GLN A 340 31.71 19.85 -36.10
CA GLN A 340 32.71 20.93 -36.05
C GLN A 340 34.01 20.53 -36.75
N VAL A 341 34.36 21.22 -37.84
CA VAL A 341 35.66 21.09 -38.52
C VAL A 341 36.67 21.96 -37.77
N THR A 342 37.70 21.35 -37.18
CA THR A 342 38.86 22.08 -36.63
C THR A 342 39.94 22.15 -37.72
N THR A 343 40.12 23.31 -38.34
CA THR A 343 41.19 23.55 -39.32
C THR A 343 42.49 23.87 -38.58
N PHE A 344 43.51 23.03 -38.74
CA PHE A 344 44.88 23.34 -38.29
C PHE A 344 45.65 23.98 -39.44
N ALA A 345 46.11 25.23 -39.26
CA ALA A 345 47.07 25.86 -40.16
C ALA A 345 48.48 25.64 -39.60
N GLY A 346 49.29 24.82 -40.27
CA GLY A 346 50.71 24.71 -39.97
C GLY A 346 51.48 25.85 -40.65
N SER A 347 52.24 26.63 -39.88
CA SER A 347 53.31 27.48 -40.44
C SER A 347 54.61 26.67 -40.48
N THR A 348 55.28 26.65 -41.62
CA THR A 348 56.70 26.26 -41.69
C THR A 348 57.56 27.44 -41.22
N SER A 349 58.66 27.11 -40.55
CA SER A 349 59.63 28.05 -39.94
C SER A 349 60.23 29.03 -40.94
#